data_AF-A0A7Y0UJ50-F1
#
_entry.id   AF-A0A7Y0UJ50-F1
#
_cell.length_a   1.000
_cell.length_b   1.000
_cell.length_c   1.000
_cell.angle_alpha   90.00
_cell.angle_beta   90.00
_cell.angle_gamma   90.00
#
_symmetry.space_group_name_H-M   'P 1'
#
loop_
_entity.id
_entity.type
_entity.pdbx_description
1 polymer ?
#
loop_
_entity_poly.entity_id
_entity_poly.type
_entity_poly.pdbx_seq_one_letter_code
_entity_poly.pdbx_strand_id
1 'polypeptide(L)'
;MNKKFRFTIAVKTALASVIVAVLLLIMLIYMIISVQAYGGAFRTENDNFKNISAIEDSRLTWIGMRAEESKLATQVQTWELTAVGADNPNATAVATALERVDSDLKQLGASPLTGEQKQMVSDMETAAAEYAKRWQAFITNVSTDRVATAAAADEFGIWQTDHAYEFSDTAAKLLNTYGERSQNAASLRDKIEKTAIAFAGVLLVVGLVIAIFSTKRIVNSLTRASQVLSEGMDMLADGDFTVEVPRVSSDEVGDMSEEFNSAMGRMREGIRSTVVSAQEVMGVTRDISEGSRGAVEAARRGADYINSGAAAAEQVSHSIQTVAAGAEQMSASIREISANANSAAEVAKEASEVAVQTNETVAKLGESSREIGEVIGTITAVAEQTNLLALNATIEAARAGDAGRGFAVVASEVKDLAAETGRATEDVALKVEQIQLDTQAAVSAIEEISGIIASINDYQTTIAAAVEEQTATTNEMSRSVSEAADSSTTIAENVAHIAKQTSELADRFTGVDEKMGRLSGQSQDLVSRLNELKH
;
A
#
# COMPACT_ATOMS: atom_id res chain seq x y z
N MET A 1 27.61 25.70 -2.39
CA MET A 1 28.69 26.03 -3.36
C MET A 1 30.04 25.79 -2.70
N ASN A 2 30.56 24.56 -2.80
CA ASN A 2 31.98 24.16 -2.67
C ASN A 2 32.02 22.64 -2.88
N LYS A 3 31.82 22.17 -4.12
CA LYS A 3 32.10 20.78 -4.48
C LYS A 3 33.62 20.63 -4.46
N LYS A 4 34.20 20.36 -3.28
CA LYS A 4 35.56 19.83 -3.18
C LYS A 4 35.62 18.64 -4.14
N PHE A 5 36.56 18.66 -5.09
CA PHE A 5 36.81 17.53 -5.98
C PHE A 5 37.03 16.29 -5.09
N ARG A 6 36.02 15.42 -5.02
CA ARG A 6 36.04 14.18 -4.23
C ARG A 6 36.66 13.12 -5.12
N PHE A 7 37.88 12.70 -4.78
CA PHE A 7 38.52 11.59 -5.47
C PHE A 7 37.89 10.29 -4.98
N THR A 8 37.23 9.59 -5.89
CA THR A 8 36.72 8.24 -5.70
C THR A 8 37.84 7.26 -5.35
N ILE A 9 37.50 6.13 -4.74
CA ILE A 9 38.49 5.05 -4.51
C ILE A 9 39.15 4.66 -5.84
N ALA A 10 38.38 4.57 -6.91
CA ALA A 10 38.86 4.26 -8.26
C ALA A 10 39.88 5.27 -8.79
N VAL A 11 39.69 6.57 -8.56
CA VAL A 11 40.66 7.59 -9.01
C VAL A 11 41.94 7.55 -8.15
N LYS A 12 41.82 7.30 -6.84
CA LYS A 12 43.00 7.14 -5.96
C LYS A 12 43.86 5.94 -6.37
N THR A 13 43.23 4.81 -6.69
CA THR A 13 43.94 3.62 -7.19
C THR A 13 44.57 3.86 -8.55
N ALA A 14 43.85 4.49 -9.49
CA ALA A 14 44.37 4.78 -10.82
C ALA A 14 45.59 5.72 -10.78
N LEU A 15 45.55 6.76 -9.93
CA LEU A 15 46.65 7.70 -9.79
C LEU A 15 47.94 7.02 -9.26
N ALA A 16 47.81 6.12 -8.28
CA ALA A 16 48.94 5.37 -7.75
C ALA A 16 49.56 4.45 -8.81
N SER A 17 48.74 3.76 -9.60
CA SER A 17 49.18 2.89 -10.70
C SER A 17 49.94 3.66 -11.78
N VAL A 18 49.45 4.85 -12.16
CA VAL A 18 50.09 5.71 -13.18
C VAL A 18 51.46 6.18 -12.71
N ILE A 19 51.60 6.59 -11.44
CA ILE A 19 52.89 7.05 -10.90
C ILE A 19 53.95 5.93 -10.96
N VAL A 20 53.58 4.69 -10.59
CA VAL A 20 54.48 3.53 -10.66
C VAL A 20 54.87 3.23 -12.11
N ALA A 21 53.92 3.27 -13.04
CA ALA A 21 54.19 3.05 -14.47
C ALA A 21 55.18 4.08 -15.05
N VAL A 22 55.03 5.35 -14.68
CA VAL A 22 55.95 6.44 -15.10
C VAL A 22 57.36 6.21 -14.56
N LEU A 23 57.51 5.81 -13.29
CA LEU A 23 58.83 5.53 -12.70
C LEU A 23 59.54 4.35 -13.38
N LEU A 24 58.81 3.29 -13.74
CA LEU A 24 59.35 2.15 -14.48
C LEU A 24 59.79 2.54 -15.90
N LEU A 25 59.03 3.42 -16.57
CA LEU A 25 59.39 3.93 -17.90
C LEU A 25 60.70 4.74 -17.86
N ILE A 26 60.86 5.61 -16.86
CA ILE A 26 62.08 6.40 -16.65
C ILE A 26 63.30 5.48 -16.42
N MET A 27 63.13 4.41 -15.63
CA MET A 27 64.16 3.41 -15.37
C MET A 27 64.61 2.70 -16.66
N LEU A 28 63.65 2.28 -17.50
CA LEU A 28 63.93 1.61 -18.77
C LEU A 28 64.74 2.51 -19.73
N ILE A 29 64.33 3.78 -19.87
CA ILE A 29 65.01 4.75 -20.75
C ILE A 29 66.47 4.95 -20.31
N TYR A 30 66.70 5.10 -18.99
CA TYR A 30 68.05 5.30 -18.46
C TYR A 30 68.96 4.07 -18.68
N MET A 31 68.41 2.86 -18.52
CA MET A 31 69.14 1.61 -18.75
C MET A 31 69.62 1.50 -20.20
N ILE A 32 68.76 1.84 -21.18
CA ILE A 32 69.12 1.82 -22.60
C ILE A 32 70.30 2.76 -22.91
N ILE A 33 70.27 3.98 -22.37
CA ILE A 33 71.34 4.98 -22.57
C ILE A 33 72.68 4.46 -22.00
N SER A 34 72.65 3.84 -20.82
CA SER A 34 73.86 3.32 -20.16
C SER A 34 74.54 2.18 -20.96
N VAL A 35 73.75 1.28 -21.56
CA VAL A 35 74.24 0.16 -22.38
C VAL A 35 74.90 0.66 -23.66
N GLN A 36 74.32 1.67 -24.31
CA GLN A 36 74.91 2.27 -25.53
C GLN A 36 76.27 2.91 -25.24
N ALA A 37 76.39 3.65 -24.12
CA ALA A 37 77.64 4.26 -23.71
C ALA A 37 78.74 3.21 -23.40
N TYR A 38 78.36 2.09 -22.77
CA TYR A 38 79.27 0.98 -22.48
C TYR A 38 79.84 0.35 -23.77
N GLY A 39 78.99 0.09 -24.78
CA GLY A 39 79.42 -0.48 -26.06
C GLY A 39 80.33 0.44 -26.90
N GLY A 40 80.22 1.76 -26.73
CA GLY A 40 81.14 2.72 -27.36
C GLY A 40 82.55 2.63 -26.79
N ALA A 41 82.68 2.58 -25.47
CA ALA A 41 83.97 2.45 -24.79
C ALA A 41 84.68 1.12 -25.11
N PHE A 42 83.95 0.04 -25.42
CA PHE A 42 84.50 -1.27 -25.81
C PHE A 42 85.21 -1.27 -27.16
N ARG A 43 84.61 -0.65 -28.18
CA ARG A 43 85.20 -0.61 -29.52
C ARG A 43 86.55 0.12 -29.56
N THR A 44 86.65 1.26 -28.88
CA THR A 44 87.88 2.06 -28.81
C THR A 44 89.06 1.31 -28.18
N GLU A 45 88.81 0.47 -27.17
CA GLU A 45 89.86 -0.32 -26.51
C GLU A 45 90.41 -1.41 -27.44
N ASN A 46 89.54 -2.07 -28.19
CA ASN A 46 89.92 -3.12 -29.14
C ASN A 46 90.80 -2.58 -30.28
N ASP A 47 90.51 -1.38 -30.77
CA ASP A 47 91.32 -0.75 -31.83
C ASP A 47 92.71 -0.32 -31.30
N ASN A 48 92.77 0.20 -30.07
CA ASN A 48 94.05 0.54 -29.43
C ASN A 48 94.98 -0.68 -29.28
N PHE A 49 94.44 -1.85 -28.93
CA PHE A 49 95.25 -3.06 -28.75
C PHE A 49 95.97 -3.49 -30.04
N LYS A 50 95.30 -3.41 -31.19
CA LYS A 50 95.90 -3.73 -32.49
C LYS A 50 97.07 -2.82 -32.83
N ASN A 51 96.92 -1.52 -32.59
CA ASN A 51 97.97 -0.53 -32.88
C ASN A 51 99.18 -0.71 -31.96
N ILE A 52 98.96 -0.97 -30.66
CA ILE A 52 100.04 -1.27 -29.70
C ILE A 52 100.89 -2.44 -30.20
N SER A 53 100.25 -3.53 -30.64
CA SER A 53 100.96 -4.71 -31.14
C SER A 53 101.84 -4.38 -32.36
N ALA A 54 101.31 -3.64 -33.33
CA ALA A 54 102.04 -3.27 -34.54
C ALA A 54 103.26 -2.36 -34.25
N ILE A 55 103.11 -1.43 -33.30
CA ILE A 55 104.23 -0.54 -32.89
C ILE A 55 105.33 -1.35 -32.21
N GLU A 56 104.98 -2.26 -31.30
CA GLU A 56 105.96 -3.06 -30.58
C GLU A 56 106.69 -4.03 -31.52
N ASP A 57 105.98 -4.67 -32.47
CA ASP A 57 106.59 -5.51 -33.50
C ASP A 57 107.58 -4.73 -34.38
N SER A 58 107.22 -3.50 -34.79
CA SER A 58 108.11 -2.61 -35.55
C SER A 58 109.36 -2.24 -34.74
N ARG A 59 109.18 -1.90 -33.46
CA ARG A 59 110.26 -1.53 -32.54
C ARG A 59 111.22 -2.69 -32.32
N LEU A 60 110.71 -3.90 -32.11
CA LEU A 60 111.52 -5.10 -31.95
C LEU A 60 112.29 -5.45 -33.22
N THR A 61 111.66 -5.30 -34.38
CA THR A 61 112.31 -5.50 -35.69
C THR A 61 113.47 -4.52 -35.88
N TRP A 62 113.28 -3.24 -35.53
CA TRP A 62 114.33 -2.22 -35.57
C TRP A 62 115.51 -2.54 -34.64
N ILE A 63 115.23 -2.95 -33.40
CA ILE A 63 116.27 -3.34 -32.45
C ILE A 63 117.03 -4.59 -32.94
N GLY A 64 116.32 -5.57 -33.53
CA GLY A 64 116.92 -6.76 -34.12
C GLY A 64 117.83 -6.44 -35.30
N MET A 65 117.39 -5.55 -36.20
CA MET A 65 118.19 -5.03 -37.32
C MET A 65 119.54 -4.47 -36.84
N ARG A 66 119.49 -3.64 -35.80
CA ARG A 66 120.66 -3.00 -35.19
C ARG A 66 121.67 -4.02 -34.65
N ALA A 67 121.20 -5.17 -34.16
CA ALA A 67 122.09 -6.25 -33.72
C ALA A 67 122.82 -6.90 -34.92
N GLU A 68 122.13 -7.13 -36.04
CA GLU A 68 122.75 -7.69 -37.24
C GLU A 68 123.76 -6.75 -37.88
N GLU A 69 123.46 -5.45 -37.84
CA GLU A 69 124.38 -4.41 -38.26
C GLU A 69 125.63 -4.32 -37.39
N SER A 70 125.48 -4.35 -36.06
CA SER A 70 126.62 -4.30 -35.14
C SER A 70 127.58 -5.48 -35.34
N LYS A 71 127.05 -6.67 -35.66
CA LYS A 71 127.86 -7.82 -36.09
C LYS A 71 128.63 -7.52 -37.36
N LEU A 72 127.99 -6.90 -38.36
CA LEU A 72 128.64 -6.52 -39.62
C LEU A 72 129.77 -5.51 -39.38
N ALA A 73 129.52 -4.46 -38.58
CA ALA A 73 130.52 -3.47 -38.21
C ALA A 73 131.73 -4.11 -37.49
N THR A 74 131.46 -5.08 -36.62
CA THR A 74 132.52 -5.84 -35.93
C THR A 74 133.37 -6.64 -36.93
N GLN A 75 132.76 -7.34 -37.89
CA GLN A 75 133.48 -8.09 -38.94
C GLN A 75 134.39 -7.18 -39.79
N VAL A 76 133.95 -5.94 -40.05
CA VAL A 76 134.75 -4.93 -40.75
C VAL A 76 135.96 -4.50 -39.90
N GLN A 77 135.76 -4.23 -38.62
CA GLN A 77 136.82 -3.78 -37.70
C GLN A 77 137.84 -4.88 -37.35
N THR A 78 137.41 -6.14 -37.25
CA THR A 78 138.30 -7.28 -36.93
C THR A 78 139.08 -7.81 -38.12
N TRP A 79 138.91 -7.19 -39.30
CA TRP A 79 139.55 -7.59 -40.55
C TRP A 79 139.18 -9.00 -41.03
N GLU A 80 138.03 -9.54 -40.62
CA GLU A 80 137.50 -10.81 -41.13
C GLU A 80 137.02 -10.71 -42.58
N LEU A 81 136.67 -9.50 -43.02
CA LEU A 81 136.27 -9.21 -44.40
C LEU A 81 137.22 -8.19 -45.04
N THR A 82 137.42 -8.31 -46.37
CA THR A 82 138.17 -7.33 -47.17
C THR A 82 137.26 -6.33 -47.89
N ALA A 83 135.99 -6.66 -48.06
CA ALA A 83 134.92 -5.80 -48.56
C ALA A 83 133.55 -6.29 -48.03
N VAL A 84 132.59 -5.38 -47.91
CA VAL A 84 131.19 -5.67 -47.55
C VAL A 84 130.34 -5.41 -48.80
N GLY A 85 129.67 -6.44 -49.31
CA GLY A 85 128.74 -6.33 -50.43
C GLY A 85 127.31 -6.66 -50.01
N ALA A 86 126.36 -6.40 -50.92
CA ALA A 86 124.93 -6.70 -50.72
C ALA A 86 124.66 -8.19 -50.42
N ASP A 87 125.55 -9.08 -50.87
CA ASP A 87 125.46 -10.54 -50.67
C ASP A 87 125.89 -10.99 -49.25
N ASN A 88 126.33 -10.08 -48.37
CA ASN A 88 126.64 -10.43 -46.99
C ASN A 88 125.35 -10.74 -46.21
N PRO A 89 125.24 -11.89 -45.50
CA PRO A 89 124.02 -12.29 -44.79
C PRO A 89 123.52 -11.25 -43.79
N ASN A 90 124.42 -10.61 -43.05
CA ASN A 90 124.10 -9.56 -42.09
C ASN A 90 123.61 -8.30 -42.83
N ALA A 91 124.18 -8.00 -44.00
CA ALA A 91 123.74 -6.87 -44.79
C ALA A 91 122.34 -7.06 -45.39
N THR A 92 122.06 -8.28 -45.88
CA THR A 92 120.72 -8.67 -46.34
C THR A 92 119.72 -8.62 -45.19
N ALA A 93 120.07 -9.11 -44.00
CA ALA A 93 119.18 -9.10 -42.83
C ALA A 93 118.79 -7.66 -42.43
N VAL A 94 119.73 -6.71 -42.49
CA VAL A 94 119.43 -5.29 -42.25
C VAL A 94 118.46 -4.74 -43.29
N ALA A 95 118.69 -5.03 -44.58
CA ALA A 95 117.78 -4.59 -45.65
C ALA A 95 116.36 -5.15 -45.49
N THR A 96 116.23 -6.45 -45.20
CA THR A 96 114.93 -7.10 -44.96
C THR A 96 114.21 -6.51 -43.73
N ALA A 97 114.96 -6.20 -42.67
CA ALA A 97 114.36 -5.59 -41.48
C ALA A 97 113.87 -4.16 -41.75
N LEU A 98 114.59 -3.37 -42.55
CA LEU A 98 114.15 -2.04 -42.98
C LEU A 98 112.86 -2.11 -43.83
N GLU A 99 112.77 -3.05 -44.76
CA GLU A 99 111.54 -3.29 -45.54
C GLU A 99 110.37 -3.69 -44.64
N ARG A 100 110.62 -4.53 -43.63
CA ARG A 100 109.59 -4.94 -42.68
C ARG A 100 109.10 -3.75 -41.85
N VAL A 101 110.02 -2.92 -41.34
CA VAL A 101 109.69 -1.72 -40.58
C VAL A 101 108.88 -0.73 -41.42
N ASP A 102 109.25 -0.50 -42.68
CA ASP A 102 108.47 0.35 -43.61
C ASP A 102 107.05 -0.20 -43.83
N SER A 103 106.91 -1.51 -44.01
CA SER A 103 105.60 -2.17 -44.13
C SER A 103 104.75 -2.00 -42.87
N ASP A 104 105.32 -2.25 -41.69
CA ASP A 104 104.58 -2.19 -40.43
C ASP A 104 104.16 -0.74 -40.10
N LEU A 105 105.01 0.24 -40.40
CA LEU A 105 104.68 1.66 -40.28
C LEU A 105 103.55 2.09 -41.22
N LYS A 106 103.55 1.64 -42.49
CA LYS A 106 102.46 1.93 -43.43
C LYS A 106 101.12 1.35 -42.95
N GLN A 107 101.13 0.16 -42.36
CA GLN A 107 99.92 -0.43 -41.78
C GLN A 107 99.44 0.35 -40.56
N LEU A 108 100.36 0.78 -39.71
CA LEU A 108 100.04 1.61 -38.55
C LEU A 108 99.48 2.97 -38.97
N GLY A 109 100.02 3.59 -40.02
CA GLY A 109 99.54 4.84 -40.60
C GLY A 109 98.13 4.77 -41.20
N ALA A 110 97.65 3.58 -41.56
CA ALA A 110 96.27 3.35 -42.03
C ALA A 110 95.26 3.22 -40.88
N SER A 111 95.71 3.11 -39.64
CA SER A 111 94.84 2.99 -38.47
C SER A 111 94.36 4.37 -37.98
N PRO A 112 93.24 4.45 -37.23
CA PRO A 112 92.78 5.73 -36.69
C PRO A 112 93.72 6.24 -35.58
N LEU A 113 94.67 7.09 -35.99
CA LEU A 113 95.64 7.76 -35.11
C LEU A 113 95.17 9.18 -34.73
N THR A 114 95.53 9.66 -33.53
CA THR A 114 95.40 11.09 -33.21
C THR A 114 96.38 11.94 -34.01
N GLY A 115 96.19 13.27 -34.02
CA GLY A 115 97.17 14.17 -34.64
C GLY A 115 98.59 13.98 -34.11
N GLU A 116 98.75 13.81 -32.80
CA GLU A 116 100.04 13.55 -32.15
C GLU A 116 100.61 12.17 -32.52
N GLN A 117 99.79 11.11 -32.46
CA GLN A 117 100.21 9.76 -32.83
C GLN A 117 100.61 9.66 -34.31
N LYS A 118 99.86 10.34 -35.17
CA LYS A 118 100.15 10.41 -36.61
C LYS A 118 101.48 11.12 -36.88
N GLN A 119 101.80 12.18 -36.11
CA GLN A 119 103.10 12.83 -36.19
C GLN A 119 104.23 11.89 -35.77
N MET A 120 104.08 11.17 -34.65
CA MET A 120 105.10 10.21 -34.18
C MET A 120 105.33 9.08 -35.19
N VAL A 121 104.28 8.55 -35.83
CA VAL A 121 104.43 7.55 -36.91
C VAL A 121 105.17 8.14 -38.10
N SER A 122 104.86 9.38 -38.49
CA SER A 122 105.57 10.09 -39.57
C SER A 122 107.05 10.32 -39.24
N ASP A 123 107.38 10.60 -37.99
CA ASP A 123 108.75 10.79 -37.53
C ASP A 123 109.52 9.45 -37.59
N MET A 124 108.88 8.33 -37.19
CA MET A 124 109.43 6.98 -37.34
C MET A 124 109.64 6.58 -38.80
N GLU A 125 108.69 6.89 -39.69
CA GLU A 125 108.82 6.69 -41.14
C GLU A 125 110.02 7.45 -41.71
N THR A 126 110.18 8.71 -41.28
CA THR A 126 111.30 9.56 -41.72
C THR A 126 112.63 9.01 -41.25
N ALA A 127 112.73 8.63 -39.96
CA ALA A 127 113.93 8.03 -39.40
C ALA A 127 114.29 6.72 -40.10
N ALA A 128 113.31 5.84 -40.34
CA ALA A 128 113.52 4.59 -41.06
C ALA A 128 113.98 4.79 -42.51
N ALA A 129 113.37 5.73 -43.23
CA ALA A 129 113.72 6.04 -44.61
C ALA A 129 115.12 6.66 -44.72
N GLU A 130 115.48 7.57 -43.81
CA GLU A 130 116.83 8.15 -43.78
C GLU A 130 117.89 7.09 -43.45
N TYR A 131 117.58 6.20 -42.52
CA TYR A 131 118.44 5.05 -42.19
C TYR A 131 118.64 4.14 -43.40
N ALA A 132 117.57 3.74 -44.08
CA ALA A 132 117.65 2.91 -45.26
C ALA A 132 118.48 3.55 -46.38
N LYS A 133 118.33 4.87 -46.58
CA LYS A 133 119.12 5.62 -47.55
C LYS A 133 120.61 5.63 -47.20
N ARG A 134 120.96 5.90 -45.94
CA ARG A 134 122.35 5.92 -45.46
C ARG A 134 122.97 4.53 -45.49
N TRP A 135 122.20 3.51 -45.12
CA TRP A 135 122.57 2.11 -45.21
C TRP A 135 122.90 1.70 -46.65
N GLN A 136 122.04 2.04 -47.60
CA GLN A 136 122.27 1.74 -49.01
C GLN A 136 123.52 2.45 -49.54
N ALA A 137 123.72 3.72 -49.14
CA ALA A 137 124.93 4.47 -49.50
C ALA A 137 126.20 3.84 -48.91
N PHE A 138 126.14 3.39 -47.65
CA PHE A 138 127.22 2.65 -47.01
C PHE A 138 127.57 1.38 -47.81
N ILE A 139 126.60 0.49 -48.06
CA ILE A 139 126.81 -0.76 -48.80
C ILE A 139 127.32 -0.51 -50.23
N THR A 140 126.90 0.56 -50.90
CA THR A 140 127.31 0.86 -52.29
C THR A 140 128.74 1.40 -52.38
N ASN A 141 129.22 2.13 -51.36
CA ASN A 141 130.54 2.77 -51.37
C ASN A 141 131.70 1.86 -50.91
N VAL A 142 131.39 0.66 -50.41
CA VAL A 142 132.42 -0.31 -49.99
C VAL A 142 133.02 -1.02 -51.22
N SER A 143 134.29 -0.76 -51.53
CA SER A 143 135.03 -1.42 -52.63
C SER A 143 136.11 -2.37 -52.08
N THR A 144 136.79 -3.14 -52.95
CA THR A 144 137.86 -4.11 -52.55
C THR A 144 139.04 -3.48 -51.80
N ASP A 145 139.05 -2.16 -51.63
CA ASP A 145 139.97 -1.43 -50.76
C ASP A 145 139.50 -1.48 -49.29
N ARG A 146 140.32 -2.14 -48.47
CA ARG A 146 140.10 -2.30 -47.02
C ARG A 146 140.09 -0.97 -46.27
N VAL A 147 140.91 0.00 -46.66
CA VAL A 147 141.03 1.27 -45.95
C VAL A 147 139.79 2.13 -46.20
N ALA A 148 139.31 2.15 -47.45
CA ALA A 148 138.07 2.83 -47.81
C ALA A 148 136.84 2.21 -47.12
N THR A 149 136.81 0.88 -47.02
CA THR A 149 135.74 0.15 -46.31
C THR A 149 135.69 0.50 -44.82
N ALA A 150 136.84 0.51 -44.14
CA ALA A 150 136.92 0.86 -42.72
C ALA A 150 136.53 2.32 -42.47
N ALA A 151 136.96 3.25 -43.34
CA ALA A 151 136.59 4.66 -43.23
C ALA A 151 135.08 4.90 -43.43
N ALA A 152 134.46 4.25 -44.43
CA ALA A 152 133.02 4.32 -44.65
C ALA A 152 132.23 3.71 -43.48
N ALA A 153 132.74 2.64 -42.87
CA ALA A 153 132.12 2.01 -41.71
C ALA A 153 132.24 2.88 -40.44
N ASP A 154 133.34 3.61 -40.28
CA ASP A 154 133.54 4.55 -39.16
C ASP A 154 132.64 5.79 -39.32
N GLU A 155 132.57 6.37 -40.53
CA GLU A 155 131.68 7.50 -40.82
C GLU A 155 130.20 7.12 -40.64
N PHE A 156 129.80 5.97 -41.19
CA PHE A 156 128.45 5.46 -40.95
C PHE A 156 128.23 5.18 -39.47
N GLY A 157 129.18 4.54 -38.78
CA GLY A 157 129.12 4.24 -37.34
C GLY A 157 128.95 5.47 -36.44
N ILE A 158 129.62 6.59 -36.76
CA ILE A 158 129.45 7.85 -36.03
C ILE A 158 128.03 8.39 -36.23
N TRP A 159 127.58 8.55 -37.48
CA TRP A 159 126.21 9.03 -37.77
C TRP A 159 125.15 8.13 -37.13
N GLN A 160 125.38 6.83 -37.22
CA GLN A 160 124.55 5.77 -36.72
C GLN A 160 124.45 5.75 -35.20
N THR A 161 125.51 6.17 -34.48
CA THR A 161 125.50 6.28 -33.02
C THR A 161 124.57 7.40 -32.56
N ASP A 162 124.57 8.54 -33.26
CA ASP A 162 123.71 9.68 -32.95
C ASP A 162 122.22 9.39 -33.24
N HIS A 163 121.91 8.61 -34.27
CA HIS A 163 120.53 8.34 -34.73
C HIS A 163 120.01 6.95 -34.32
N ALA A 164 120.80 6.16 -33.60
CA ALA A 164 120.52 4.76 -33.28
C ALA A 164 119.16 4.53 -32.63
N TYR A 165 118.80 5.45 -31.73
CA TYR A 165 117.68 5.29 -30.82
C TYR A 165 116.46 6.10 -31.24
N GLU A 166 116.54 6.97 -32.26
CA GLU A 166 115.44 7.88 -32.63
C GLU A 166 114.14 7.13 -32.94
N PHE A 167 114.22 6.08 -33.75
CA PHE A 167 113.08 5.23 -34.09
C PHE A 167 112.52 4.55 -32.84
N SER A 168 113.38 3.92 -32.02
CA SER A 168 112.94 3.16 -30.85
C SER A 168 112.39 4.05 -29.73
N ASP A 169 112.92 5.26 -29.56
CA ASP A 169 112.43 6.23 -28.57
C ASP A 169 111.06 6.79 -29.01
N THR A 170 110.91 7.10 -30.31
CA THR A 170 109.64 7.53 -30.87
C THR A 170 108.58 6.42 -30.78
N ALA A 171 108.95 5.17 -31.07
CA ALA A 171 108.08 4.01 -30.87
C ALA A 171 107.65 3.84 -29.40
N ALA A 172 108.58 4.00 -28.47
CA ALA A 172 108.29 3.89 -27.03
C ALA A 172 107.36 5.01 -26.55
N LYS A 173 107.57 6.26 -27.01
CA LYS A 173 106.65 7.38 -26.73
C LYS A 173 105.26 7.09 -27.27
N LEU A 174 105.17 6.58 -28.50
CA LEU A 174 103.89 6.24 -29.14
C LEU A 174 103.15 5.16 -28.35
N LEU A 175 103.83 4.12 -27.87
CA LEU A 175 103.26 3.09 -27.00
C LEU A 175 102.72 3.66 -25.69
N ASN A 176 103.43 4.60 -25.06
CA ASN A 176 102.95 5.27 -23.84
C ASN A 176 101.63 6.03 -24.07
N THR A 177 101.45 6.69 -25.22
CA THR A 177 100.19 7.40 -25.52
C THR A 177 98.98 6.46 -25.56
N TYR A 178 99.17 5.21 -26.00
CA TYR A 178 98.12 4.19 -26.00
C TYR A 178 97.85 3.62 -24.60
N GLY A 179 98.89 3.52 -23.76
CA GLY A 179 98.77 3.13 -22.35
C GLY A 179 97.87 4.07 -21.54
N GLU A 180 98.05 5.38 -21.68
CA GLU A 180 97.23 6.38 -20.98
C GLU A 180 95.75 6.35 -21.42
N ARG A 181 95.50 6.13 -22.72
CA ARG A 181 94.14 6.05 -23.26
C ARG A 181 93.38 4.81 -22.80
N SER A 182 94.04 3.66 -22.70
CA SER A 182 93.43 2.43 -22.17
C SER A 182 92.98 2.61 -20.72
N GLN A 183 93.80 3.24 -19.86
CA GLN A 183 93.41 3.51 -18.47
C GLN A 183 92.20 4.46 -18.36
N ASN A 184 92.15 5.51 -19.20
CA ASN A 184 91.02 6.44 -19.23
C ASN A 184 89.71 5.75 -19.66
N ALA A 185 89.76 4.87 -20.66
CA ALA A 185 88.59 4.11 -21.12
C ALA A 185 88.07 3.12 -20.05
N ALA A 186 88.96 2.46 -19.32
CA ALA A 186 88.60 1.58 -18.20
C ALA A 186 87.89 2.36 -17.06
N SER A 187 88.41 3.54 -16.69
CA SER A 187 87.80 4.37 -15.63
C SER A 187 86.40 4.87 -15.99
N LEU A 188 86.11 5.07 -17.28
CA LEU A 188 84.80 5.52 -17.75
C LEU A 188 83.76 4.41 -17.64
N ARG A 189 84.13 3.14 -17.91
CA ARG A 189 83.23 1.99 -17.75
C ARG A 189 82.83 1.77 -16.29
N ASP A 190 83.78 1.82 -15.36
CA ASP A 190 83.51 1.66 -13.93
C ASP A 190 82.55 2.75 -13.39
N LYS A 191 82.69 3.99 -13.88
CA LYS A 191 81.77 5.09 -13.54
C LYS A 191 80.37 4.89 -14.13
N ILE A 192 80.25 4.40 -15.36
CA ILE A 192 78.95 4.14 -16.02
C ILE A 192 78.21 3.00 -15.30
N GLU A 193 78.92 1.93 -14.93
CA GLU A 193 78.32 0.77 -14.24
C GLU A 193 77.79 1.16 -12.85
N LYS A 194 78.60 1.84 -12.03
CA LYS A 194 78.22 2.25 -10.68
C LYS A 194 77.07 3.26 -10.65
N THR A 195 77.05 4.22 -11.58
CA THR A 195 75.96 5.21 -11.64
C THR A 195 74.66 4.59 -12.12
N ALA A 196 74.69 3.63 -13.06
CA ALA A 196 73.51 2.93 -13.52
C ALA A 196 72.85 2.06 -12.44
N ILE A 197 73.63 1.32 -11.66
CA ILE A 197 73.10 0.50 -10.56
C ILE A 197 72.51 1.38 -9.45
N ALA A 198 73.19 2.47 -9.07
CA ALA A 198 72.70 3.38 -8.02
C ALA A 198 71.37 4.05 -8.41
N PHE A 199 71.24 4.52 -9.65
CA PHE A 199 70.02 5.17 -10.13
C PHE A 199 68.83 4.19 -10.20
N ALA A 200 69.07 2.96 -10.66
CA ALA A 200 68.09 1.87 -10.65
C ALA A 200 67.59 1.55 -9.23
N GLY A 201 68.50 1.49 -8.24
CA GLY A 201 68.14 1.24 -6.85
C GLY A 201 67.25 2.32 -6.23
N VAL A 202 67.54 3.60 -6.49
CA VAL A 202 66.74 4.72 -5.96
C VAL A 202 65.31 4.69 -6.50
N LEU A 203 65.12 4.48 -7.80
CA LEU A 203 63.77 4.43 -8.40
C LEU A 203 62.93 3.27 -7.84
N LEU A 204 63.55 2.11 -7.60
CA LEU A 204 62.88 0.96 -6.97
C LEU A 204 62.39 1.28 -5.56
N VAL A 205 63.24 1.90 -4.73
CA VAL A 205 62.87 2.27 -3.36
C VAL A 205 61.75 3.30 -3.34
N VAL A 206 61.81 4.33 -4.20
CA VAL A 206 60.76 5.35 -4.30
C VAL A 206 59.44 4.73 -4.76
N GLY A 207 59.47 3.84 -5.75
CA GLY A 207 58.28 3.10 -6.19
C GLY A 207 57.66 2.26 -5.07
N LEU A 208 58.48 1.57 -4.28
CA LEU A 208 58.03 0.74 -3.17
C LEU A 208 57.36 1.57 -2.06
N VAL A 209 57.93 2.73 -1.70
CA VAL A 209 57.38 3.63 -0.67
C VAL A 209 56.03 4.18 -1.10
N ILE A 210 55.88 4.61 -2.35
CA ILE A 210 54.61 5.12 -2.90
C ILE A 210 53.55 4.02 -2.91
N ALA A 211 53.92 2.80 -3.31
CA ALA A 211 53.02 1.65 -3.28
C ALA A 211 52.53 1.36 -1.85
N ILE A 212 53.45 1.23 -0.88
CA ILE A 212 53.09 0.95 0.53
C ILE A 212 52.19 2.06 1.11
N PHE A 213 52.54 3.33 0.88
CA PHE A 213 51.77 4.46 1.41
C PHE A 213 50.37 4.55 0.80
N SER A 214 50.24 4.37 -0.52
CA SER A 214 48.94 4.39 -1.20
C SER A 214 48.06 3.21 -0.79
N THR A 215 48.60 1.99 -0.71
CA THR A 215 47.89 0.80 -0.20
C THR A 215 47.43 1.01 1.24
N LYS A 216 48.31 1.45 2.13
CA LYS A 216 47.96 1.66 3.55
C LYS A 216 46.87 2.72 3.71
N ARG A 217 46.90 3.80 2.93
CA ARG A 217 45.88 4.85 3.01
C ARG A 217 44.51 4.36 2.52
N ILE A 218 44.47 3.61 1.42
CA ILE A 218 43.22 3.09 0.85
C ILE A 218 42.63 1.99 1.75
N VAL A 219 43.44 1.02 2.17
CA VAL A 219 43.02 -0.08 3.04
C VAL A 219 42.52 0.46 4.38
N ASN A 220 43.27 1.34 5.05
CA ASN A 220 42.84 1.88 6.35
C ASN A 220 41.52 2.66 6.25
N SER A 221 41.29 3.37 5.15
CA SER A 221 40.04 4.09 4.90
C SER A 221 38.87 3.12 4.73
N LEU A 222 39.07 2.04 3.97
CA LEU A 222 38.05 1.04 3.69
C LEU A 222 37.73 0.19 4.93
N THR A 223 38.76 -0.26 5.67
CA THR A 223 38.58 -1.09 6.88
C THR A 223 37.83 -0.31 7.96
N ARG A 224 38.21 0.94 8.23
CA ARG A 224 37.49 1.77 9.22
C ARG A 224 36.06 2.02 8.80
N ALA A 225 35.83 2.38 7.54
CA ALA A 225 34.49 2.67 7.06
C ALA A 225 33.59 1.42 7.04
N SER A 226 34.13 0.27 6.66
CA SER A 226 33.43 -1.02 6.71
C SER A 226 33.10 -1.43 8.15
N GLN A 227 34.00 -1.19 9.10
CA GLN A 227 33.76 -1.55 10.50
C GLN A 227 32.63 -0.72 11.11
N VAL A 228 32.66 0.61 10.93
CA VAL A 228 31.62 1.49 11.47
C VAL A 228 30.26 1.24 10.79
N LEU A 229 30.24 0.96 9.47
CA LEU A 229 29.00 0.54 8.80
C LEU A 229 28.50 -0.83 9.29
N SER A 230 29.40 -1.79 9.55
CA SER A 230 29.03 -3.10 10.10
C SER A 230 28.44 -2.96 11.50
N GLU A 231 29.07 -2.16 12.37
CA GLU A 231 28.55 -1.87 13.72
C GLU A 231 27.15 -1.22 13.63
N GLY A 232 26.95 -0.28 12.70
CA GLY A 232 25.63 0.31 12.45
C GLY A 232 24.58 -0.71 11.96
N MET A 233 24.99 -1.68 11.14
CA MET A 233 24.11 -2.76 10.67
C MET A 233 23.77 -3.77 11.76
N ASP A 234 24.72 -4.11 12.63
CA ASP A 234 24.48 -4.99 13.78
C ASP A 234 23.48 -4.34 14.75
N MET A 235 23.64 -3.04 15.02
CA MET A 235 22.69 -2.31 15.87
C MET A 235 21.29 -2.22 15.25
N LEU A 236 21.19 -2.04 13.92
CA LEU A 236 19.92 -2.14 13.21
C LEU A 236 19.31 -3.56 13.34
N ALA A 237 20.12 -4.62 13.23
CA ALA A 237 19.65 -5.99 13.40
C ALA A 237 19.15 -6.27 14.82
N ASP A 238 19.75 -5.63 15.83
CA ASP A 238 19.31 -5.66 17.23
C ASP A 238 18.10 -4.74 17.52
N GLY A 239 17.57 -4.05 16.50
CA GLY A 239 16.40 -3.17 16.62
C GLY A 239 16.71 -1.77 17.18
N ASP A 240 17.96 -1.34 17.17
CA ASP A 240 18.37 0.02 17.53
C ASP A 240 18.46 0.93 16.30
N PHE A 241 17.42 1.73 16.13
CA PHE A 241 17.30 2.70 15.04
C PHE A 241 17.85 4.09 15.36
N THR A 242 18.38 4.31 16.56
CA THR A 242 18.87 5.63 17.00
C THR A 242 20.30 5.94 16.57
N VAL A 243 21.00 4.94 16.05
CA VAL A 243 22.43 5.00 15.71
C VAL A 243 22.65 5.83 14.46
N GLU A 244 23.60 6.75 14.54
CA GLU A 244 24.12 7.46 13.38
C GLU A 244 25.54 6.99 13.10
N VAL A 245 25.75 6.46 11.88
CA VAL A 245 27.06 6.04 11.41
C VAL A 245 27.84 7.29 10.99
N PRO A 246 28.96 7.63 11.66
CA PRO A 246 29.74 8.81 11.31
C PRO A 246 30.40 8.65 9.94
N ARG A 247 30.40 9.74 9.17
CA ARG A 247 31.06 9.80 7.86
C ARG A 247 32.59 9.87 8.02
N VAL A 248 33.24 8.70 7.99
CA VAL A 248 34.71 8.58 8.18
C VAL A 248 35.53 8.73 6.89
N SER A 249 34.89 8.71 5.72
CA SER A 249 35.55 8.88 4.42
C SER A 249 34.88 9.97 3.56
N SER A 250 35.61 10.48 2.56
CA SER A 250 35.12 11.50 1.61
C SER A 250 34.82 10.97 0.21
N ASP A 251 34.78 9.66 0.06
CA ASP A 251 34.49 8.94 -1.18
C ASP A 251 33.18 8.15 -1.05
N GLU A 252 32.94 7.19 -1.94
CA GLU A 252 31.68 6.43 -2.05
C GLU A 252 31.26 5.77 -0.73
N VAL A 253 32.22 5.34 0.09
CA VAL A 253 31.90 4.70 1.38
C VAL A 253 31.38 5.72 2.40
N GLY A 254 31.83 6.97 2.30
CA GLY A 254 31.27 8.06 3.10
C GLY A 254 29.84 8.44 2.67
N ASP A 255 29.53 8.30 1.38
CA ASP A 255 28.19 8.53 0.86
C ASP A 255 27.24 7.37 1.27
N MET A 256 27.73 6.13 1.34
CA MET A 256 26.99 5.00 1.93
C MET A 256 26.58 5.24 3.39
N SER A 257 27.45 5.86 4.21
CA SER A 257 27.10 6.23 5.59
C SER A 257 25.96 7.26 5.65
N GLU A 258 25.96 8.26 4.74
CA GLU A 258 24.88 9.24 4.64
C GLU A 258 23.56 8.60 4.20
N GLU A 259 23.61 7.72 3.19
CA GLU A 259 22.43 6.98 2.71
C GLU A 259 21.86 6.06 3.78
N PHE A 260 22.73 5.36 4.53
CA PHE A 260 22.32 4.55 5.67
C PHE A 260 21.59 5.40 6.72
N ASN A 261 22.18 6.51 7.17
CA ASN A 261 21.55 7.40 8.16
C ASN A 261 20.20 7.95 7.65
N SER A 262 20.09 8.25 6.36
CA SER A 262 18.83 8.68 5.73
C SER A 262 17.77 7.56 5.74
N ALA A 263 18.16 6.31 5.46
CA ALA A 263 17.28 5.15 5.56
C ALA A 263 16.81 4.94 7.01
N MET A 264 17.72 5.01 7.98
CA MET A 264 17.41 4.93 9.41
C MET A 264 16.45 6.04 9.86
N GLY A 265 16.63 7.27 9.38
CA GLY A 265 15.70 8.37 9.63
C GLY A 265 14.28 8.08 9.14
N ARG A 266 14.15 7.57 7.91
CA ARG A 266 12.86 7.16 7.34
C ARG A 266 12.22 5.98 8.08
N MET A 267 13.01 5.01 8.53
CA MET A 267 12.51 3.90 9.34
C MET A 267 11.98 4.37 10.69
N ARG A 268 12.70 5.25 11.39
CA ARG A 268 12.23 5.86 12.65
C ARG A 268 10.91 6.61 12.48
N GLU A 269 10.80 7.41 11.43
CA GLU A 269 9.56 8.13 11.12
C GLU A 269 8.41 7.16 10.81
N GLY A 270 8.67 6.09 10.05
CA GLY A 270 7.70 5.04 9.79
C GLY A 270 7.24 4.28 11.04
N ILE A 271 8.17 3.93 11.95
CA ILE A 271 7.86 3.30 13.24
C ILE A 271 6.98 4.23 14.08
N ARG A 272 7.38 5.51 14.24
CA ARG A 272 6.59 6.50 15.02
C ARG A 272 5.19 6.70 14.44
N SER A 273 5.09 6.83 13.12
CA SER A 273 3.80 6.95 12.43
C SER A 273 2.92 5.73 12.69
N THR A 274 3.49 4.52 12.63
CA THR A 274 2.76 3.27 12.92
C THR A 274 2.29 3.21 14.38
N VAL A 275 3.11 3.64 15.34
CA VAL A 275 2.71 3.72 16.76
C VAL A 275 1.54 4.69 16.95
N VAL A 276 1.61 5.88 16.35
CA VAL A 276 0.53 6.87 16.42
C VAL A 276 -0.76 6.32 15.80
N SER A 277 -0.69 5.72 14.61
CA SER A 277 -1.86 5.10 13.97
C SER A 277 -2.43 3.96 14.79
N ALA A 278 -1.59 3.11 15.41
CA ALA A 278 -2.06 2.04 16.27
C ALA A 278 -2.75 2.59 17.54
N GLN A 279 -2.25 3.68 18.12
CA GLN A 279 -2.90 4.39 19.23
C GLN A 279 -4.25 5.00 18.84
N GLU A 280 -4.35 5.59 17.66
CA GLU A 280 -5.62 6.12 17.14
C GLU A 280 -6.63 4.98 16.93
N VAL A 281 -6.20 3.85 16.35
CA VAL A 281 -7.04 2.65 16.22
C VAL A 281 -7.52 2.17 17.58
N MET A 282 -6.68 2.16 18.63
CA MET A 282 -7.12 1.81 19.99
C MET A 282 -8.17 2.77 20.54
N GLY A 283 -8.03 4.08 20.30
CA GLY A 283 -9.02 5.09 20.67
C GLY A 283 -10.36 4.85 19.98
N VAL A 284 -10.37 4.73 18.65
CA VAL A 284 -11.58 4.45 17.87
C VAL A 284 -12.23 3.12 18.30
N THR A 285 -11.42 2.10 18.56
CA THR A 285 -11.90 0.79 18.99
C THR A 285 -12.58 0.85 20.36
N ARG A 286 -12.06 1.69 21.27
CA ARG A 286 -12.68 1.96 22.57
C ARG A 286 -14.03 2.66 22.41
N ASP A 287 -14.09 3.69 21.57
CA ASP A 287 -15.34 4.43 21.31
C ASP A 287 -16.41 3.53 20.70
N ILE A 288 -16.04 2.66 19.75
CA ILE A 288 -16.95 1.67 19.17
C ILE A 288 -17.41 0.65 20.22
N SER A 289 -16.53 0.22 21.13
CA SER A 289 -16.88 -0.71 22.22
C SER A 289 -17.91 -0.08 23.16
N GLU A 290 -17.67 1.18 23.57
CA GLU A 290 -18.61 1.95 24.39
C GLU A 290 -19.96 2.14 23.69
N GLY A 291 -19.95 2.54 22.43
CA GLY A 291 -21.16 2.65 21.60
C GLY A 291 -21.90 1.33 21.45
N SER A 292 -21.18 0.22 21.29
CA SER A 292 -21.77 -1.14 21.18
C SER A 292 -22.46 -1.54 22.49
N ARG A 293 -21.85 -1.28 23.65
CA ARG A 293 -22.49 -1.52 24.95
C ARG A 293 -23.74 -0.68 25.15
N GLY A 294 -23.68 0.60 24.80
CA GLY A 294 -24.85 1.49 24.81
C GLY A 294 -25.97 0.98 23.89
N ALA A 295 -25.62 0.44 22.73
CA ALA A 295 -26.58 -0.17 21.81
C ALA A 295 -27.21 -1.47 22.36
N VAL A 296 -26.43 -2.31 23.05
CA VAL A 296 -26.95 -3.50 23.75
C VAL A 296 -27.95 -3.11 24.84
N GLU A 297 -27.65 -2.08 25.64
CA GLU A 297 -28.58 -1.58 26.65
C GLU A 297 -29.85 -0.99 26.02
N ALA A 298 -29.71 -0.23 24.93
CA ALA A 298 -30.85 0.31 24.20
C ALA A 298 -31.73 -0.80 23.62
N ALA A 299 -31.12 -1.87 23.09
CA ALA A 299 -31.84 -3.05 22.61
C ALA A 299 -32.57 -3.77 23.75
N ARG A 300 -31.94 -3.94 24.93
CA ARG A 300 -32.62 -4.51 26.11
C ARG A 300 -33.83 -3.69 26.55
N ARG A 301 -33.68 -2.36 26.66
CA ARG A 301 -34.82 -1.48 26.96
C ARG A 301 -35.90 -1.57 25.89
N GLY A 302 -35.50 -1.65 24.61
CA GLY A 302 -36.41 -1.88 23.50
C GLY A 302 -37.21 -3.18 23.67
N ALA A 303 -36.55 -4.27 24.05
CA ALA A 303 -37.21 -5.55 24.31
C ALA A 303 -38.24 -5.47 25.45
N ASP A 304 -37.95 -4.73 26.52
CA ASP A 304 -38.90 -4.52 27.63
C ASP A 304 -40.16 -3.74 27.17
N TYR A 305 -39.98 -2.70 26.34
CA TYR A 305 -41.09 -1.98 25.72
C TYR A 305 -41.91 -2.87 24.79
N ILE A 306 -41.26 -3.71 24.00
CA ILE A 306 -41.92 -4.65 23.08
C ILE A 306 -42.74 -5.68 23.87
N ASN A 307 -42.20 -6.24 24.95
CA ASN A 307 -42.92 -7.15 25.84
C ASN A 307 -44.16 -6.49 26.47
N SER A 308 -44.04 -5.21 26.83
CA SER A 308 -45.18 -4.42 27.34
C SER A 308 -46.25 -4.20 26.26
N GLY A 309 -45.82 -3.98 25.01
CA GLY A 309 -46.70 -3.93 23.85
C GLY A 309 -47.43 -5.24 23.58
N ALA A 310 -46.75 -6.39 23.76
CA ALA A 310 -47.35 -7.71 23.61
C ALA A 310 -48.49 -7.92 24.63
N ALA A 311 -48.22 -7.61 25.90
CA ALA A 311 -49.21 -7.70 26.96
C ALA A 311 -50.43 -6.78 26.70
N ALA A 312 -50.20 -5.57 26.18
CA ALA A 312 -51.28 -4.68 25.79
C ALA A 312 -52.13 -5.25 24.63
N ALA A 313 -51.50 -5.86 23.62
CA ALA A 313 -52.20 -6.51 22.52
C ALA A 313 -53.04 -7.71 22.98
N GLU A 314 -52.51 -8.53 23.89
CA GLU A 314 -53.26 -9.63 24.52
C GLU A 314 -54.49 -9.12 25.29
N GLN A 315 -54.33 -8.04 26.06
CA GLN A 315 -55.45 -7.44 26.79
C GLN A 315 -56.53 -6.88 25.85
N VAL A 316 -56.14 -6.28 24.73
CA VAL A 316 -57.07 -5.83 23.69
C VAL A 316 -57.80 -7.02 23.08
N SER A 317 -57.11 -8.12 22.77
CA SER A 317 -57.72 -9.35 22.25
C SER A 317 -58.78 -9.91 23.21
N HIS A 318 -58.49 -9.96 24.51
CA HIS A 318 -59.47 -10.36 25.54
C HIS A 318 -60.67 -9.41 25.60
N SER A 319 -60.44 -8.10 25.46
CA SER A 319 -61.51 -7.10 25.44
C SER A 319 -62.42 -7.28 24.22
N ILE A 320 -61.82 -7.56 23.05
CA ILE A 320 -62.55 -7.86 21.81
C ILE A 320 -63.41 -9.12 21.95
N GLN A 321 -62.88 -10.20 22.55
CA GLN A 321 -63.67 -11.41 22.84
C GLN A 321 -64.88 -11.10 23.74
N THR A 322 -64.72 -10.20 24.72
CA THR A 322 -65.81 -9.77 25.59
C THR A 322 -66.88 -9.01 24.81
N VAL A 323 -66.48 -8.11 23.90
CA VAL A 323 -67.42 -7.37 23.04
C VAL A 323 -68.11 -8.31 22.05
N ALA A 324 -67.40 -9.30 21.49
CA ALA A 324 -67.97 -10.32 20.61
C ALA A 324 -69.09 -11.10 21.31
N ALA A 325 -68.83 -11.58 22.54
CA ALA A 325 -69.85 -12.23 23.34
C ALA A 325 -71.05 -11.32 23.63
N GLY A 326 -70.79 -10.02 23.92
CA GLY A 326 -71.84 -9.02 24.08
C GLY A 326 -72.68 -8.80 22.83
N ALA A 327 -72.06 -8.80 21.64
CA ALA A 327 -72.76 -8.69 20.36
C ALA A 327 -73.63 -9.93 20.07
N GLU A 328 -73.14 -11.15 20.36
CA GLU A 328 -73.94 -12.37 20.24
C GLU A 328 -75.15 -12.37 21.18
N GLN A 329 -74.97 -11.94 22.43
CA GLN A 329 -76.06 -11.78 23.39
C GLN A 329 -77.06 -10.72 22.91
N MET A 330 -76.60 -9.60 22.37
CA MET A 330 -77.46 -8.57 21.79
C MET A 330 -78.28 -9.11 20.62
N SER A 331 -77.67 -9.89 19.71
CA SER A 331 -78.39 -10.54 18.62
C SER A 331 -79.45 -11.53 19.12
N ALA A 332 -79.20 -12.23 20.23
CA ALA A 332 -80.22 -13.07 20.85
C ALA A 332 -81.40 -12.24 21.40
N SER A 333 -81.11 -11.18 22.16
CA SER A 333 -82.14 -10.28 22.71
C SER A 333 -82.95 -9.57 21.63
N ILE A 334 -82.33 -9.12 20.53
CA ILE A 334 -83.04 -8.50 19.41
C ILE A 334 -84.01 -9.49 18.75
N ARG A 335 -83.62 -10.76 18.58
CA ARG A 335 -84.52 -11.80 18.05
C ARG A 335 -85.71 -12.06 18.97
N GLU A 336 -85.49 -12.04 20.28
CA GLU A 336 -86.58 -12.19 21.27
C GLU A 336 -87.53 -10.98 21.25
N ILE A 337 -87.01 -9.75 21.19
CA ILE A 337 -87.82 -8.53 21.05
C ILE A 337 -88.64 -8.57 19.75
N SER A 338 -88.02 -8.99 18.64
CA SER A 338 -88.70 -9.15 17.35
C SER A 338 -89.87 -10.13 17.45
N ALA A 339 -89.66 -11.30 18.06
CA ALA A 339 -90.70 -12.30 18.25
C ALA A 339 -91.84 -11.77 19.13
N ASN A 340 -91.50 -11.11 20.25
CA ASN A 340 -92.48 -10.52 21.16
C ASN A 340 -93.30 -9.40 20.50
N ALA A 341 -92.67 -8.55 19.68
CA ALA A 341 -93.35 -7.48 18.95
C ALA A 341 -94.34 -8.05 17.93
N ASN A 342 -93.95 -9.08 17.18
CA ASN A 342 -94.84 -9.77 16.25
C ASN A 342 -96.03 -10.43 16.97
N SER A 343 -95.79 -11.13 18.10
CA SER A 343 -96.87 -11.71 18.89
C SER A 343 -97.82 -10.64 19.46
N ALA A 344 -97.29 -9.50 19.90
CA ALA A 344 -98.11 -8.38 20.36
C ALA A 344 -98.96 -7.78 19.22
N ALA A 345 -98.42 -7.68 18.01
CA ALA A 345 -99.17 -7.22 16.83
C ALA A 345 -100.30 -8.19 16.46
N GLU A 346 -100.06 -9.50 16.55
CA GLU A 346 -101.07 -10.54 16.31
C GLU A 346 -102.22 -10.45 17.33
N VAL A 347 -101.90 -10.31 18.62
CA VAL A 347 -102.90 -10.13 19.68
C VAL A 347 -103.67 -8.81 19.51
N ALA A 348 -103.01 -7.72 19.12
CA ALA A 348 -103.70 -6.45 18.85
C ALA A 348 -104.67 -6.58 17.67
N LYS A 349 -104.29 -7.31 16.62
CA LYS A 349 -105.18 -7.59 15.49
C LYS A 349 -106.40 -8.41 15.91
N GLU A 350 -106.21 -9.48 16.68
CA GLU A 350 -107.31 -10.29 17.22
C GLU A 350 -108.24 -9.45 18.11
N ALA A 351 -107.68 -8.64 19.01
CA ALA A 351 -108.45 -7.75 19.86
C ALA A 351 -109.26 -6.72 19.05
N SER A 352 -108.72 -6.22 17.94
CA SER A 352 -109.44 -5.31 17.03
C SER A 352 -110.65 -6.00 16.39
N GLU A 353 -110.49 -7.24 15.91
CA GLU A 353 -111.59 -8.03 15.34
C GLU A 353 -112.70 -8.28 16.38
N VAL A 354 -112.32 -8.60 17.62
CA VAL A 354 -113.27 -8.78 18.74
C VAL A 354 -113.99 -7.47 19.09
N ALA A 355 -113.28 -6.34 19.12
CA ALA A 355 -113.88 -5.03 19.38
C ALA A 355 -114.91 -4.65 18.30
N VAL A 356 -114.58 -4.87 17.02
CA VAL A 356 -115.51 -4.64 15.90
C VAL A 356 -116.76 -5.51 16.04
N GLN A 357 -116.61 -6.81 16.31
CA GLN A 357 -117.76 -7.71 16.47
C GLN A 357 -118.62 -7.37 17.69
N THR A 358 -117.98 -6.90 18.77
CA THR A 358 -118.69 -6.43 19.97
C THR A 358 -119.48 -5.16 19.66
N ASN A 359 -118.89 -4.22 18.93
CA ASN A 359 -119.56 -2.98 18.50
C ASN A 359 -120.80 -3.29 17.65
N GLU A 360 -120.71 -4.21 16.68
CA GLU A 360 -121.84 -4.66 15.87
C GLU A 360 -122.97 -5.26 16.72
N THR A 361 -122.62 -6.03 17.75
CA THR A 361 -123.59 -6.69 18.63
C THR A 361 -124.31 -5.67 19.52
N VAL A 362 -123.59 -4.71 20.09
CA VAL A 362 -124.17 -3.64 20.92
C VAL A 362 -125.00 -2.68 20.06
N ALA A 363 -124.57 -2.38 18.83
CA ALA A 363 -125.35 -1.57 17.89
C ALA A 363 -126.69 -2.24 17.54
N LYS A 364 -126.70 -3.57 17.31
CA LYS A 364 -127.94 -4.34 17.14
C LYS A 364 -128.84 -4.28 18.37
N LEU A 365 -128.27 -4.34 19.58
CA LEU A 365 -129.04 -4.21 20.82
C LEU A 365 -129.68 -2.82 20.92
N GLY A 366 -128.95 -1.74 20.59
CA GLY A 366 -129.48 -0.39 20.54
C GLY A 366 -130.66 -0.26 19.56
N GLU A 367 -130.55 -0.86 18.38
CA GLU A 367 -131.63 -0.90 17.39
C GLU A 367 -132.84 -1.70 17.90
N SER A 368 -132.63 -2.89 18.47
CA SER A 368 -133.72 -3.68 19.09
C SER A 368 -134.40 -2.93 20.24
N SER A 369 -133.65 -2.19 21.06
CA SER A 369 -134.21 -1.33 22.11
C SER A 369 -135.01 -0.15 21.53
N ARG A 370 -134.63 0.38 20.37
CA ARG A 370 -135.40 1.40 19.64
C ARG A 370 -136.74 0.84 19.16
N GLU A 371 -136.73 -0.33 18.53
CA GLU A 371 -137.95 -1.04 18.11
C GLU A 371 -138.88 -1.34 19.29
N ILE A 372 -138.35 -1.80 20.43
CA ILE A 372 -139.14 -2.00 21.65
C ILE A 372 -139.77 -0.68 22.12
N GLY A 373 -139.02 0.42 22.08
CA GLY A 373 -139.53 1.75 22.42
C GLY A 373 -140.74 2.17 21.56
N GLU A 374 -140.69 1.91 20.25
CA GLU A 374 -141.80 2.17 19.32
C GLU A 374 -143.05 1.32 19.65
N VAL A 375 -142.84 0.05 19.99
CA VAL A 375 -143.93 -0.85 20.43
C VAL A 375 -144.56 -0.37 21.73
N ILE A 376 -143.74 0.02 22.72
CA ILE A 376 -144.23 0.55 24.00
C ILE A 376 -145.03 1.84 23.79
N GLY A 377 -144.57 2.75 22.93
CA GLY A 377 -145.31 3.96 22.55
C GLY A 377 -146.68 3.64 21.96
N THR A 378 -146.76 2.61 21.11
CA THR A 378 -148.03 2.12 20.54
C THR A 378 -148.96 1.56 21.63
N ILE A 379 -148.43 0.78 22.58
CA ILE A 379 -149.22 0.22 23.69
C ILE A 379 -149.75 1.34 24.58
N THR A 380 -148.94 2.35 24.90
CA THR A 380 -149.38 3.52 25.66
C THR A 380 -150.53 4.25 24.96
N ALA A 381 -150.43 4.47 23.64
CA ALA A 381 -151.52 5.08 22.86
C ALA A 381 -152.81 4.23 22.88
N VAL A 382 -152.69 2.91 22.81
CA VAL A 382 -153.85 1.99 22.93
C VAL A 382 -154.45 2.05 24.33
N ALA A 383 -153.64 2.11 25.39
CA ALA A 383 -154.10 2.23 26.76
C ALA A 383 -154.84 3.56 26.99
N GLU A 384 -154.31 4.69 26.49
CA GLU A 384 -154.97 5.99 26.53
C GLU A 384 -156.31 5.99 25.77
N GLN A 385 -156.33 5.41 24.56
CA GLN A 385 -157.55 5.27 23.78
C GLN A 385 -158.58 4.38 24.49
N THR A 386 -158.14 3.30 25.12
CA THR A 386 -159.00 2.38 25.90
C THR A 386 -159.57 3.09 27.12
N ASN A 387 -158.76 3.88 27.83
CA ASN A 387 -159.19 4.71 28.95
C ASN A 387 -160.25 5.75 28.52
N LEU A 388 -160.08 6.39 27.36
CA LEU A 388 -161.08 7.31 26.79
C LEU A 388 -162.37 6.60 26.37
N LEU A 389 -162.28 5.42 25.76
CA LEU A 389 -163.44 4.60 25.41
C LEU A 389 -164.20 4.14 26.66
N ALA A 390 -163.47 3.70 27.69
CA ALA A 390 -164.03 3.29 28.97
C ALA A 390 -164.68 4.47 29.72
N LEU A 391 -164.09 5.66 29.65
CA LEU A 391 -164.68 6.89 30.17
C LEU A 391 -166.00 7.22 29.45
N ASN A 392 -166.01 7.18 28.11
CA ASN A 392 -167.23 7.38 27.32
C ASN A 392 -168.32 6.35 27.65
N ALA A 393 -167.94 5.07 27.82
CA ALA A 393 -168.86 4.01 28.23
C ALA A 393 -169.40 4.23 29.66
N THR A 394 -168.58 4.73 30.58
CA THR A 394 -169.00 5.09 31.94
C THR A 394 -170.02 6.23 31.92
N ILE A 395 -169.82 7.24 31.06
CA ILE A 395 -170.75 8.35 30.87
C ILE A 395 -172.09 7.85 30.31
N GLU A 396 -172.09 7.01 29.28
CA GLU A 396 -173.32 6.49 28.68
C GLU A 396 -174.06 5.52 29.64
N ALA A 397 -173.31 4.73 30.43
CA ALA A 397 -173.87 3.90 31.48
C ALA A 397 -174.54 4.73 32.59
N ALA A 398 -173.94 5.87 32.98
CA ALA A 398 -174.56 6.81 33.91
C ALA A 398 -175.83 7.46 33.32
N ARG A 399 -175.83 7.73 32.01
CA ARG A 399 -176.97 8.29 31.28
C ARG A 399 -178.16 7.33 31.19
N ALA A 400 -177.91 6.03 31.15
CA ALA A 400 -178.92 4.98 31.15
C ALA A 400 -179.55 4.71 32.54
N GLY A 401 -179.08 5.37 33.61
CA GLY A 401 -179.63 5.25 34.96
C GLY A 401 -179.50 3.82 35.54
N ASP A 402 -180.57 3.31 36.17
CA ASP A 402 -180.54 2.01 36.86
C ASP A 402 -180.31 0.81 35.93
N ALA A 403 -180.67 0.92 34.64
CA ALA A 403 -180.43 -0.12 33.64
C ALA A 403 -178.94 -0.25 33.26
N GLY A 404 -178.14 0.79 33.51
CA GLY A 404 -176.71 0.86 33.14
C GLY A 404 -175.73 0.41 34.21
N ARG A 405 -176.15 0.08 35.44
CA ARG A 405 -175.23 -0.19 36.57
C ARG A 405 -174.20 -1.29 36.31
N GLY A 406 -174.60 -2.40 35.69
CA GLY A 406 -173.67 -3.49 35.36
C GLY A 406 -172.62 -3.07 34.32
N PHE A 407 -173.03 -2.27 33.33
CA PHE A 407 -172.12 -1.67 32.35
C PHE A 407 -171.19 -0.64 32.98
N ALA A 408 -171.66 0.16 33.93
CA ALA A 408 -170.84 1.15 34.63
C ALA A 408 -169.70 0.52 35.42
N VAL A 409 -169.94 -0.63 36.08
CA VAL A 409 -168.90 -1.37 36.81
C VAL A 409 -167.82 -1.89 35.86
N VAL A 410 -168.22 -2.53 34.76
CA VAL A 410 -167.26 -3.04 33.76
C VAL A 410 -166.47 -1.89 33.12
N ALA A 411 -167.13 -0.78 32.80
CA ALA A 411 -166.46 0.40 32.24
C ALA A 411 -165.45 1.01 33.23
N SER A 412 -165.75 1.04 34.54
CA SER A 412 -164.78 1.47 35.56
C SER A 412 -163.59 0.53 35.67
N GLU A 413 -163.81 -0.79 35.68
CA GLU A 413 -162.72 -1.78 35.77
C GLU A 413 -161.80 -1.71 34.53
N VAL A 414 -162.37 -1.54 33.33
CA VAL A 414 -161.59 -1.34 32.09
C VAL A 414 -160.81 -0.03 32.14
N LYS A 415 -161.40 1.03 32.70
CA LYS A 415 -160.73 2.33 32.89
C LYS A 415 -159.53 2.21 33.83
N ASP A 416 -159.71 1.55 34.96
CA ASP A 416 -158.65 1.36 35.96
C ASP A 416 -157.53 0.45 35.42
N LEU A 417 -157.88 -0.62 34.70
CA LEU A 417 -156.91 -1.50 34.00
C LEU A 417 -156.14 -0.74 32.92
N ALA A 418 -156.80 0.14 32.15
CA ALA A 418 -156.15 0.96 31.15
C ALA A 418 -155.17 1.98 31.78
N ALA A 419 -155.54 2.57 32.92
CA ALA A 419 -154.67 3.48 33.68
C ALA A 419 -153.48 2.75 34.34
N GLU A 420 -153.66 1.52 34.82
CA GLU A 420 -152.56 0.67 35.28
C GLU A 420 -151.64 0.27 34.14
N THR A 421 -152.20 -0.10 32.98
CA THR A 421 -151.44 -0.42 31.77
C THR A 421 -150.59 0.77 31.34
N GLY A 422 -151.15 1.99 31.31
CA GLY A 422 -150.40 3.20 30.97
C GLY A 422 -149.23 3.50 31.91
N ARG A 423 -149.42 3.33 33.23
CA ARG A 423 -148.32 3.47 34.20
C ARG A 423 -147.24 2.41 34.00
N ALA A 424 -147.64 1.16 33.79
CA ALA A 424 -146.70 0.07 33.56
C ALA A 424 -145.90 0.27 32.25
N THR A 425 -146.52 0.79 31.18
CA THR A 425 -145.80 1.09 29.94
C THR A 425 -144.88 2.30 30.09
N GLU A 426 -145.23 3.30 30.89
CA GLU A 426 -144.33 4.42 31.23
C GLU A 426 -143.08 3.95 31.96
N ASP A 427 -143.23 3.07 32.97
CA ASP A 427 -142.09 2.45 33.67
C ASP A 427 -141.19 1.63 32.73
N VAL A 428 -141.79 0.88 31.80
CA VAL A 428 -141.04 0.12 30.79
C VAL A 428 -140.33 1.05 29.81
N ALA A 429 -140.98 2.14 29.38
CA ALA A 429 -140.38 3.14 28.51
C ALA A 429 -139.11 3.75 29.14
N LEU A 430 -139.18 4.13 30.42
CA LEU A 430 -138.02 4.64 31.16
C LEU A 430 -136.86 3.63 31.22
N LYS A 431 -137.16 2.33 31.41
CA LYS A 431 -136.14 1.28 31.39
C LYS A 431 -135.51 1.11 30.00
N VAL A 432 -136.33 1.17 28.95
CA VAL A 432 -135.84 1.07 27.56
C VAL A 432 -134.98 2.27 27.19
N GLU A 433 -135.36 3.47 27.61
CA GLU A 433 -134.55 4.68 27.44
C GLU A 433 -133.20 4.56 28.16
N GLN A 434 -133.18 4.05 29.39
CA GLN A 434 -131.92 3.78 30.10
C GLN A 434 -131.06 2.75 29.37
N ILE A 435 -131.65 1.67 28.84
CA ILE A 435 -130.92 0.67 28.03
C ILE A 435 -130.32 1.33 26.78
N GLN A 436 -131.06 2.20 26.09
CA GLN A 436 -130.56 2.92 24.93
C GLN A 436 -129.36 3.82 25.30
N LEU A 437 -129.45 4.58 26.39
CA LEU A 437 -128.36 5.40 26.90
C LEU A 437 -127.13 4.55 27.26
N ASP A 438 -127.32 3.43 27.96
CA ASP A 438 -126.24 2.51 28.34
C ASP A 438 -125.59 1.86 27.10
N THR A 439 -126.38 1.49 26.09
CA THR A 439 -125.84 0.97 24.82
C THR A 439 -125.04 2.02 24.05
N GLN A 440 -125.50 3.28 24.02
CA GLN A 440 -124.77 4.37 23.37
C GLN A 440 -123.43 4.64 24.07
N ALA A 441 -123.43 4.63 25.41
CA ALA A 441 -122.20 4.76 26.19
C ALA A 441 -121.24 3.58 25.96
N ALA A 442 -121.76 2.35 25.84
CA ALA A 442 -120.97 1.18 25.53
C ALA A 442 -120.34 1.25 24.13
N VAL A 443 -121.09 1.71 23.10
CA VAL A 443 -120.54 1.93 21.75
C VAL A 443 -119.37 2.92 21.78
N SER A 444 -119.53 4.07 22.44
CA SER A 444 -118.46 5.06 22.55
C SER A 444 -117.21 4.51 23.27
N ALA A 445 -117.40 3.70 24.32
CA ALA A 445 -116.28 3.04 25.00
C ALA A 445 -115.56 2.01 24.11
N ILE A 446 -116.29 1.26 23.28
CA ILE A 446 -115.72 0.28 22.34
C ILE A 446 -114.95 0.99 21.21
N GLU A 447 -115.44 2.13 20.73
CA GLU A 447 -114.72 2.97 19.75
C GLU A 447 -113.39 3.49 20.31
N GLU A 448 -113.37 3.95 21.57
CA GLU A 448 -112.14 4.37 22.26
C GLU A 448 -111.15 3.21 22.40
N ILE A 449 -111.62 2.03 22.84
CA ILE A 449 -110.80 0.81 22.93
C ILE A 449 -110.22 0.45 21.55
N SER A 450 -111.01 0.56 20.48
CA SER A 450 -110.55 0.27 19.12
C SER A 450 -109.43 1.23 18.68
N GLY A 451 -109.52 2.51 19.05
CA GLY A 451 -108.46 3.50 18.81
C GLY A 451 -107.18 3.20 19.58
N ILE A 452 -107.29 2.73 20.82
CA ILE A 452 -106.13 2.29 21.62
C ILE A 452 -105.47 1.07 20.97
N ILE A 453 -106.24 0.07 20.53
CA ILE A 453 -105.73 -1.13 19.86
C ILE A 453 -105.01 -0.77 18.55
N ALA A 454 -105.57 0.15 17.74
CA ALA A 454 -104.92 0.63 16.53
C ALA A 454 -103.57 1.29 16.84
N SER A 455 -103.50 2.11 17.91
CA SER A 455 -102.25 2.73 18.36
C SER A 455 -101.21 1.70 18.80
N ILE A 456 -101.64 0.61 19.47
CA ILE A 456 -100.76 -0.50 19.84
C ILE A 456 -100.14 -1.13 18.58
N ASN A 457 -100.95 -1.40 17.55
CA ASN A 457 -100.47 -1.99 16.29
C ASN A 457 -99.46 -1.08 15.56
N ASP A 458 -99.70 0.25 15.54
CA ASP A 458 -98.77 1.22 14.97
C ASP A 458 -97.43 1.26 15.75
N TYR A 459 -97.48 1.19 17.08
CA TYR A 459 -96.27 1.08 17.90
C TYR A 459 -95.50 -0.22 17.64
N GLN A 460 -96.18 -1.36 17.44
CA GLN A 460 -95.48 -2.61 17.09
C GLN A 460 -94.78 -2.52 15.73
N THR A 461 -95.40 -1.86 14.75
CA THR A 461 -94.76 -1.62 13.44
C THR A 461 -93.50 -0.75 13.59
N THR A 462 -93.54 0.25 14.45
CA THR A 462 -92.39 1.11 14.76
C THR A 462 -91.28 0.34 15.48
N ILE A 463 -91.64 -0.52 16.43
CA ILE A 463 -90.69 -1.40 17.13
C ILE A 463 -90.03 -2.37 16.14
N ALA A 464 -90.79 -2.95 15.22
CA ALA A 464 -90.26 -3.85 14.19
C ALA A 464 -89.21 -3.16 13.31
N ALA A 465 -89.48 -1.92 12.86
CA ALA A 465 -88.51 -1.13 12.11
C ALA A 465 -87.23 -0.83 12.92
N ALA A 466 -87.38 -0.46 14.20
CA ALA A 466 -86.23 -0.23 15.08
C ALA A 466 -85.41 -1.51 15.32
N VAL A 467 -86.06 -2.67 15.41
CA VAL A 467 -85.43 -3.99 15.53
C VAL A 467 -84.61 -4.35 14.28
N GLU A 468 -85.10 -4.04 13.09
CA GLU A 468 -84.34 -4.22 11.84
C GLU A 468 -83.07 -3.37 11.83
N GLU A 469 -83.16 -2.09 12.23
CA GLU A 469 -82.01 -1.19 12.33
C GLU A 469 -80.99 -1.65 13.39
N GLN A 470 -81.46 -2.10 14.56
CA GLN A 470 -80.62 -2.68 15.61
C GLN A 470 -79.93 -3.97 15.13
N THR A 471 -80.62 -4.80 14.34
CA THR A 471 -80.04 -6.01 13.75
C THR A 471 -78.89 -5.66 12.80
N ALA A 472 -79.11 -4.70 11.90
CA ALA A 472 -78.07 -4.23 10.98
C ALA A 472 -76.85 -3.68 11.74
N THR A 473 -77.08 -2.85 12.75
CA THR A 473 -76.02 -2.26 13.59
C THR A 473 -75.24 -3.33 14.36
N THR A 474 -75.92 -4.34 14.90
CA THR A 474 -75.26 -5.43 15.64
C THR A 474 -74.43 -6.32 14.72
N ASN A 475 -74.87 -6.54 13.48
CA ASN A 475 -74.10 -7.28 12.47
C ASN A 475 -72.83 -6.52 12.06
N GLU A 476 -72.93 -5.20 11.81
CA GLU A 476 -71.76 -4.35 11.52
C GLU A 476 -70.79 -4.28 12.71
N MET A 477 -71.31 -4.25 13.94
CA MET A 477 -70.50 -4.34 15.15
C MET A 477 -69.76 -5.67 15.23
N SER A 478 -70.43 -6.79 14.97
CA SER A 478 -69.83 -8.13 14.96
C SER A 478 -68.72 -8.24 13.91
N ARG A 479 -68.95 -7.68 12.71
CA ARG A 479 -67.93 -7.59 11.66
C ARG A 479 -66.72 -6.76 12.09
N SER A 480 -66.95 -5.56 12.64
CA SER A 480 -65.90 -4.65 13.11
C SER A 480 -65.07 -5.28 14.24
N VAL A 481 -65.71 -6.03 15.13
CA VAL A 481 -65.05 -6.79 16.21
C VAL A 481 -64.17 -7.91 15.64
N SER A 482 -64.62 -8.62 14.60
CA SER A 482 -63.80 -9.63 13.92
C SER A 482 -62.57 -9.00 13.25
N GLU A 483 -62.73 -7.90 12.53
CA GLU A 483 -61.62 -7.19 11.88
C GLU A 483 -60.61 -6.64 12.92
N ALA A 484 -61.10 -6.17 14.07
CA ALA A 484 -60.28 -5.75 15.19
C ALA A 484 -59.52 -6.93 15.84
N ALA A 485 -60.13 -8.11 15.92
CA ALA A 485 -59.49 -9.34 16.44
C ALA A 485 -58.31 -9.76 15.55
N ASP A 486 -58.53 -9.79 14.23
CA ASP A 486 -57.49 -10.12 13.24
C ASP A 486 -56.33 -9.11 13.28
N SER A 487 -56.67 -7.82 13.40
CA SER A 487 -55.68 -6.74 13.56
C SER A 487 -54.87 -6.89 14.85
N SER A 488 -55.52 -7.24 15.96
CA SER A 488 -54.84 -7.45 17.25
C SER A 488 -53.90 -8.66 17.20
N THR A 489 -54.29 -9.73 16.52
CA THR A 489 -53.44 -10.90 16.27
C THR A 489 -52.22 -10.53 15.44
N THR A 490 -52.42 -9.78 14.35
CA THR A 490 -51.33 -9.27 13.51
C THR A 490 -50.36 -8.37 14.29
N ILE A 491 -50.87 -7.52 15.18
CA ILE A 491 -50.05 -6.70 16.07
C ILE A 491 -49.20 -7.59 16.98
N ALA A 492 -49.78 -8.61 17.62
CA ALA A 492 -49.04 -9.52 18.49
C ALA A 492 -47.92 -10.26 17.75
N GLU A 493 -48.18 -10.73 16.53
CA GLU A 493 -47.16 -11.36 15.66
C GLU A 493 -46.03 -10.39 15.30
N ASN A 494 -46.36 -9.15 14.90
CA ASN A 494 -45.37 -8.12 14.60
C ASN A 494 -44.51 -7.78 15.81
N VAL A 495 -45.12 -7.66 16.99
CA VAL A 495 -44.41 -7.41 18.25
C VAL A 495 -43.45 -8.55 18.56
N ALA A 496 -43.86 -9.81 18.42
CA ALA A 496 -42.99 -10.97 18.60
C ALA A 496 -41.82 -10.97 17.59
N HIS A 497 -42.06 -10.59 16.34
CA HIS A 497 -41.02 -10.48 15.33
C HIS A 497 -40.00 -9.37 15.66
N ILE A 498 -40.48 -8.19 16.08
CA ILE A 498 -39.61 -7.08 16.49
C ILE A 498 -38.79 -7.49 17.72
N ALA A 499 -39.38 -8.17 18.70
CA ALA A 499 -38.66 -8.68 19.89
C ALA A 499 -37.47 -9.54 19.48
N LYS A 500 -37.70 -10.49 18.56
CA LYS A 500 -36.65 -11.36 18.02
C LYS A 500 -35.56 -10.56 17.33
N GLN A 501 -35.91 -9.62 16.46
CA GLN A 501 -34.94 -8.78 15.74
C GLN A 501 -34.13 -7.89 16.70
N THR A 502 -34.76 -7.36 17.76
CA THR A 502 -34.08 -6.59 18.81
C THR A 502 -33.09 -7.46 19.59
N SER A 503 -33.44 -8.71 19.89
CA SER A 503 -32.51 -9.66 20.52
C SER A 503 -31.32 -9.97 19.62
N GLU A 504 -31.55 -10.28 18.34
CA GLU A 504 -30.48 -10.53 17.36
C GLU A 504 -29.57 -9.31 17.20
N LEU A 505 -30.13 -8.09 17.27
CA LEU A 505 -29.35 -6.85 17.23
C LEU A 505 -28.43 -6.72 18.45
N ALA A 506 -28.92 -7.04 19.65
CA ALA A 506 -28.12 -7.04 20.87
C ALA A 506 -26.95 -8.05 20.77
N ASP A 507 -27.20 -9.24 20.25
CA ASP A 507 -26.17 -10.26 20.03
C ASP A 507 -25.11 -9.79 19.03
N ARG A 508 -25.53 -9.12 17.95
CA ARG A 508 -24.59 -8.55 16.97
C ARG A 508 -23.69 -7.48 17.58
N PHE A 509 -24.22 -6.58 18.40
CA PHE A 509 -23.40 -5.57 19.07
C PHE A 509 -22.47 -6.18 20.12
N THR A 510 -22.90 -7.24 20.81
CA THR A 510 -22.01 -8.01 21.69
C THR A 510 -20.83 -8.60 20.90
N GLY A 511 -21.09 -9.15 19.71
CA GLY A 511 -20.04 -9.63 18.82
C GLY A 511 -19.14 -8.53 18.24
N VAL A 512 -19.64 -7.30 18.09
CA VAL A 512 -18.80 -6.14 17.73
C VAL A 512 -17.88 -5.76 18.88
N ASP A 513 -18.40 -5.67 20.11
CA ASP A 513 -17.59 -5.37 21.32
C ASP A 513 -16.45 -6.39 21.48
N GLU A 514 -16.71 -7.69 21.28
CA GLU A 514 -15.67 -8.72 21.35
C GLU A 514 -14.58 -8.54 20.28
N LYS A 515 -14.98 -8.27 19.02
CA LYS A 515 -14.04 -8.03 17.92
C LYS A 515 -13.21 -6.77 18.14
N MET A 516 -13.82 -5.72 18.69
CA MET A 516 -13.13 -4.49 19.07
C MET A 516 -12.15 -4.76 20.22
N GLY A 517 -12.55 -5.51 21.26
CA GLY A 517 -11.64 -5.93 22.33
C GLY A 517 -10.40 -6.66 21.80
N ARG A 518 -10.58 -7.57 20.83
CA ARG A 518 -9.47 -8.24 20.14
C ARG A 518 -8.59 -7.29 19.34
N LEU A 519 -9.17 -6.38 18.56
CA LEU A 519 -8.42 -5.41 17.76
C LEU A 519 -7.61 -4.46 18.63
N SER A 520 -8.20 -3.99 19.73
CA SER A 520 -7.52 -3.17 20.73
C SER A 520 -6.32 -3.91 21.33
N GLY A 521 -6.50 -5.19 21.69
CA GLY A 521 -5.41 -6.04 22.17
C GLY A 521 -4.29 -6.23 21.15
N GLN A 522 -4.61 -6.42 19.86
CA GLN A 522 -3.62 -6.53 18.78
C GLN A 522 -2.86 -5.23 18.55
N SER A 523 -3.54 -4.09 18.55
CA SER A 523 -2.89 -2.77 18.44
C SER A 523 -2.00 -2.48 19.65
N GLN A 524 -2.41 -2.87 20.85
CA GLN A 524 -1.59 -2.75 22.06
C GLN A 524 -0.32 -3.61 21.97
N ASP A 525 -0.42 -4.85 21.49
CA ASP A 525 0.74 -5.72 21.25
C ASP A 525 1.69 -5.12 20.19
N LEU A 526 1.14 -4.60 19.08
CA LEU A 526 1.93 -3.92 18.06
C LEU A 526 2.68 -2.71 18.62
N VAL A 527 2.00 -1.85 19.40
CA VAL A 527 2.64 -0.71 20.07
C VAL A 527 3.73 -1.19 21.03
N SER A 528 3.49 -2.26 21.79
CA SER A 528 4.49 -2.83 22.70
C SER A 528 5.74 -3.28 21.93
N ARG A 529 5.58 -4.07 20.87
CA ARG A 529 6.68 -4.55 20.02
C ARG A 529 7.45 -3.43 19.35
N LEU A 530 6.76 -2.38 18.88
CA LEU A 530 7.41 -1.23 18.27
C LEU A 530 8.16 -0.38 19.30
N ASN A 531 7.66 -0.30 20.54
CA ASN A 531 8.34 0.38 21.65
C ASN A 531 9.56 -0.39 22.18
N GLU A 532 9.65 -1.71 21.93
CA GLU A 532 10.87 -2.49 22.19
C GLU A 532 12.01 -2.12 21.24
N LEU A 533 11.69 -1.61 20.04
CA LEU A 533 12.67 -1.04 19.11
C LEU A 533 13.12 0.33 19.65
N LYS A 534 14.42 0.62 19.63
CA LYS A 534 14.91 1.96 20.01
C LYS A 534 14.82 2.87 18.80
N HIS A 535 14.01 3.93 18.82
CA HIS A 535 13.73 4.72 17.60
C HIS A 535 13.56 6.24 17.82
#